data_AF-A0A0S8D1K7-F1
#
_entry.id   AF-A0A0S8D1K7-F1
#
_cell.length_a   1.000
_cell.length_b   1.000
_cell.length_c   1.000
_cell.angle_alpha   90.00
_cell.angle_beta   90.00
_cell.angle_gamma   90.00
#
_symmetry.space_group_name_H-M   'P 1'
#
loop_
_entity.id
_entity.type
_entity.pdbx_description
1 polymer ?
#
loop_
_entity_poly.entity_id
_entity_poly.type
_entity_poly.pdbx_seq_one_letter_code
_entity_poly.pdbx_strand_id
1 'polypeptide(L)'
;DIGFIVAHGSGTRKGDRSELRSIIDVLNDNLTIPLCGLKPCTGHMGASSDIAEVVLGLLSARNKSVPGTLNFHAAEEEFASLRISSAPQQCHNNTFLSISYGVGGQSSTVIVESL
;
A
#
# COMPACT_ATOMS: atom_id res chain seq x y z
N ASP A 1 -1.42 14.75 -4.86
CA ASP A 1 -1.49 14.11 -6.20
C ASP A 1 -1.55 12.59 -6.15
N ILE A 2 -0.87 11.91 -5.22
CA ILE A 2 -1.06 10.46 -5.02
C ILE A 2 -2.51 10.15 -4.63
N GLY A 3 -3.14 9.22 -5.36
CA GLY A 3 -4.51 8.77 -5.16
C GLY A 3 -4.64 7.62 -4.18
N PHE A 4 -3.62 6.76 -4.07
CA PHE A 4 -3.53 5.67 -3.10
C PHE A 4 -2.11 5.11 -3.01
N ILE A 5 -1.86 4.28 -1.99
CA ILE A 5 -0.59 3.63 -1.74
C ILE A 5 -0.79 2.11 -1.71
N VAL A 6 0.05 1.41 -2.46
CA VAL A 6 0.24 -0.05 -2.35
C VAL A 6 1.44 -0.29 -1.44
N ALA A 7 1.15 -0.72 -0.22
CA ALA A 7 2.19 -1.09 0.75
C ALA A 7 2.89 -2.39 0.32
N HIS A 8 4.15 -2.53 0.73
CA HIS A 8 4.83 -3.82 0.70
C HIS A 8 4.06 -4.81 1.56
N GLY A 9 3.65 -4.45 2.78
CA GLY A 9 2.68 -5.21 3.57
C GLY A 9 3.04 -6.68 3.74
N SER A 10 4.21 -6.95 4.29
CA SER A 10 4.74 -8.30 4.48
C SER A 10 3.97 -9.15 5.49
N GLY A 11 3.14 -8.50 6.32
CA GLY A 11 2.46 -9.13 7.46
C GLY A 11 3.37 -9.34 8.66
N THR A 12 4.63 -8.91 8.59
CA THR A 12 5.57 -9.03 9.70
C THR A 12 5.42 -7.83 10.63
N ARG A 13 5.28 -8.09 11.94
CA ARG A 13 5.07 -7.00 12.92
C ARG A 13 6.14 -5.92 12.86
N LYS A 14 7.41 -6.30 12.69
CA LYS A 14 8.53 -5.35 12.61
C LYS A 14 8.53 -4.59 11.28
N GLY A 15 8.35 -5.29 10.16
CA GLY A 15 8.39 -4.70 8.83
C GLY A 15 7.24 -3.71 8.62
N ASP A 16 6.02 -4.16 8.90
CA ASP A 16 4.82 -3.36 8.69
C ASP A 16 4.83 -2.10 9.60
N ARG A 17 5.27 -2.20 10.87
CA ARG A 17 5.43 -1.00 11.73
C ARG A 17 6.46 -0.02 11.18
N SER A 18 7.59 -0.50 10.65
CA SER A 18 8.61 0.35 10.03
C SER A 18 8.07 1.05 8.79
N GLU A 19 7.33 0.33 7.96
CA GLU A 19 6.69 0.85 6.75
C GLU A 19 5.63 1.91 7.09
N LEU A 20 4.70 1.62 8.00
CA LEU A 20 3.63 2.53 8.38
C LEU A 20 4.15 3.82 9.03
N ARG A 21 5.19 3.74 9.86
CA ARG A 21 5.89 4.94 10.39
C ARG A 21 6.46 5.79 9.26
N SER A 22 7.15 5.16 8.32
CA SER A 22 7.75 5.86 7.18
C SER A 22 6.67 6.54 6.32
N ILE A 23 5.51 5.92 6.17
CA ILE A 23 4.35 6.50 5.48
C ILE A 23 3.83 7.73 6.25
N ILE A 24 3.67 7.65 7.58
CA ILE A 24 3.25 8.79 8.40
C ILE A 24 4.25 9.95 8.27
N ASP A 25 5.54 9.67 8.40
CA ASP A 25 6.60 10.67 8.33
C ASP A 25 6.61 11.41 6.98
N VAL A 26 6.35 10.70 5.88
CA VAL A 26 6.31 11.29 4.53
C VAL A 26 5.00 12.02 4.25
N LEU A 27 3.86 11.44 4.65
CA LEU A 27 2.54 12.01 4.37
C LEU A 27 2.17 13.18 5.28
N ASN A 28 2.80 13.31 6.45
CA ASN A 28 2.50 14.32 7.46
C ASN A 28 0.98 14.40 7.72
N ASP A 29 0.34 15.51 7.36
CA ASP A 29 -1.09 15.73 7.60
C ASP A 29 -2.01 15.00 6.60
N ASN A 30 -1.50 14.44 5.50
CA ASN A 30 -2.32 13.80 4.47
C ASN A 30 -2.52 12.29 4.69
N LEU A 31 -2.96 11.91 5.90
CA LEU A 31 -3.17 10.50 6.29
C LEU A 31 -4.48 9.91 5.74
N THR A 32 -5.22 10.69 4.95
CA THR A 32 -6.49 10.29 4.34
C THR A 32 -6.33 9.51 3.03
N ILE A 33 -5.10 9.37 2.52
CA ILE A 33 -4.82 8.61 1.31
C ILE A 33 -5.08 7.12 1.56
N PRO A 34 -5.93 6.45 0.75
CA PRO A 34 -6.13 5.01 0.81
C PRO A 34 -4.82 4.22 0.80
N LEU A 35 -4.68 3.28 1.74
CA LEU A 35 -3.52 2.38 1.85
C LEU A 35 -4.01 0.93 1.80
N CYS A 36 -3.43 0.13 0.89
CA CYS A 36 -3.76 -1.29 0.76
C CYS A 36 -2.53 -2.19 0.71
N GLY A 37 -2.65 -3.40 1.28
CA GLY A 37 -1.71 -4.50 1.07
C GLY A 37 -2.33 -5.58 0.18
N LEU A 38 -1.57 -6.06 -0.82
CA LEU A 38 -2.04 -7.04 -1.81
C LEU A 38 -1.57 -8.47 -1.54
N LYS A 39 -0.47 -8.65 -0.80
CA LYS A 39 0.07 -9.97 -0.41
C LYS A 39 -0.91 -10.85 0.35
N PRO A 40 -1.84 -10.34 1.18
CA PRO A 40 -2.90 -11.17 1.76
C PRO A 40 -3.78 -11.87 0.72
N CYS A 41 -3.94 -11.29 -0.47
CA CYS A 41 -4.72 -11.86 -1.58
C CYS A 41 -3.87 -12.76 -2.49
N THR A 42 -2.63 -12.37 -2.78
CA THR A 42 -1.77 -13.03 -3.79
C THR A 42 -0.73 -13.98 -3.21
N GLY A 43 -0.51 -13.93 -1.90
CA GLY A 43 0.69 -14.46 -1.26
C GLY A 43 1.92 -13.58 -1.54
N HIS A 44 3.02 -13.86 -0.82
CA HIS A 44 4.31 -13.22 -1.08
C HIS A 44 5.10 -14.05 -2.11
N MET A 45 5.24 -13.49 -3.32
CA MET A 45 5.81 -14.19 -4.48
C MET A 45 7.31 -13.84 -4.69
N GLY A 46 8.00 -13.46 -3.61
CA GLY A 46 9.38 -12.96 -3.67
C GLY A 46 9.50 -11.74 -4.60
N ALA A 47 10.52 -11.73 -5.46
CA ALA A 47 10.79 -10.62 -6.39
C ALA A 47 9.65 -10.33 -7.38
N SER A 48 8.75 -11.30 -7.62
CA SER A 48 7.61 -11.08 -8.52
C SER A 48 6.44 -10.34 -7.86
N SER A 49 6.43 -10.22 -6.53
CA SER A 49 5.41 -9.42 -5.81
C SER A 49 5.38 -7.98 -6.31
N ASP A 50 6.55 -7.35 -6.47
CA ASP A 50 6.63 -5.92 -6.79
C ASP A 50 6.02 -5.60 -8.16
N ILE A 51 6.29 -6.43 -9.17
CA ILE A 51 5.72 -6.25 -10.52
C ILE A 51 4.22 -6.52 -10.51
N ALA A 52 3.76 -7.57 -9.81
CA ALA A 52 2.35 -7.89 -9.71
C ALA A 52 1.56 -6.77 -9.00
N GLU A 53 2.14 -6.18 -7.96
CA GLU A 53 1.57 -5.07 -7.20
C GLU A 53 1.45 -3.80 -8.05
N VAL A 54 2.43 -3.51 -8.90
CA VAL A 54 2.32 -2.42 -9.89
C VAL A 54 1.20 -2.68 -10.91
N VAL A 55 1.07 -3.91 -11.43
CA VAL A 55 -0.01 -4.27 -12.37
C VAL A 55 -1.38 -4.12 -11.71
N LEU A 56 -1.53 -4.60 -10.48
CA LEU A 56 -2.77 -4.46 -9.70
C LEU A 56 -3.05 -3.00 -9.34
N GLY A 57 -2.03 -2.21 -9.05
CA GLY A 57 -2.13 -0.77 -8.86
C GLY A 57 -2.64 -0.05 -10.12
N LEU A 58 -2.11 -0.39 -11.30
CA LEU A 58 -2.62 0.15 -12.57
C LEU A 58 -4.10 -0.17 -12.78
N LEU A 59 -4.53 -1.40 -12.49
CA LEU A 59 -5.95 -1.77 -12.55
C LEU A 59 -6.80 -1.00 -11.52
N SER A 60 -6.27 -0.79 -10.31
CA SER A 60 -6.95 -0.04 -9.25
C SER A 60 -7.15 1.43 -9.63
N ALA A 61 -6.10 2.06 -10.19
CA ALA A 61 -6.15 3.43 -10.70
C ALA A 61 -7.15 3.58 -11.85
N ARG A 62 -7.11 2.68 -12.84
CA ARG A 62 -8.06 2.68 -13.98
C ARG A 62 -9.50 2.53 -13.54
N ASN A 63 -9.75 1.67 -12.55
CA ASN A 63 -11.10 1.39 -12.05
C ASN A 63 -11.53 2.35 -10.94
N LYS A 64 -10.70 3.33 -10.57
CA LYS A 64 -10.94 4.26 -9.45
C LYS A 64 -11.28 3.55 -8.12
N SER A 65 -10.75 2.35 -7.94
CA SER A 65 -11.11 1.45 -6.85
C SER A 65 -9.86 0.78 -6.30
N VAL A 66 -9.52 1.13 -5.07
CA VAL A 66 -8.42 0.55 -4.29
C VAL A 66 -8.95 -0.71 -3.61
N PRO A 67 -8.31 -1.88 -3.78
CA PRO A 67 -8.75 -3.10 -3.13
C PRO A 67 -8.60 -2.99 -1.61
N GLY A 68 -9.48 -3.68 -0.88
CA GLY A 68 -9.31 -3.85 0.55
C GLY A 68 -8.12 -4.75 0.87
N THR A 69 -7.50 -4.53 2.02
CA THR A 69 -6.47 -5.42 2.57
C THR A 69 -7.16 -6.63 3.19
N LEU A 70 -7.10 -7.79 2.54
CA LEU A 70 -7.74 -9.01 3.03
C LEU A 70 -7.22 -9.37 4.43
N ASN A 71 -8.11 -9.84 5.31
CA ASN A 71 -7.85 -10.15 6.73
C ASN A 71 -7.46 -8.94 7.61
N PHE A 72 -7.59 -7.71 7.11
CA PHE A 72 -7.43 -6.53 7.96
C PHE A 72 -8.64 -6.36 8.89
N HIS A 73 -8.38 -6.24 10.19
CA HIS A 73 -9.41 -6.05 11.22
C HIS A 73 -9.32 -4.67 11.87
N ALA A 74 -8.13 -4.29 12.33
CA ALA A 74 -7.86 -2.99 12.94
C ALA A 74 -6.36 -2.69 12.89
N ALA A 75 -6.02 -1.40 12.87
CA ALA A 75 -4.64 -0.93 13.05
C ALA A 75 -4.27 -0.86 14.54
N GLU A 76 -2.97 -0.92 14.86
CA GLU A 76 -2.50 -0.52 16.20
C GLU A 76 -2.80 0.99 16.41
N GLU A 77 -2.98 1.43 17.65
CA GLU A 77 -3.34 2.83 17.99
C GLU A 77 -2.41 3.87 17.34
N GLU A 78 -1.11 3.55 17.29
CA GLU A 78 -0.07 4.36 16.63
C GLU A 78 -0.37 4.67 15.14
N PHE A 79 -1.13 3.81 14.47
CA PHE A 79 -1.42 3.88 13.04
C PHE A 79 -2.91 4.11 12.75
N ALA A 80 -3.73 4.43 13.77
CA ALA A 80 -5.18 4.56 13.65
C ALA A 80 -5.62 5.68 12.69
N SER A 81 -4.76 6.66 12.44
CA SER A 81 -4.98 7.75 11.49
C SER A 81 -4.80 7.35 10.02
N LEU A 82 -4.12 6.23 9.74
CA LEU A 82 -3.92 5.74 8.38
C LEU A 82 -5.19 5.11 7.83
N ARG A 83 -5.52 5.45 6.58
CA ARG A 83 -6.74 4.97 5.92
C ARG A 83 -6.57 3.56 5.33
N ILE A 84 -6.52 2.55 6.19
CA ILE A 84 -6.48 1.12 5.82
C ILE A 84 -7.87 0.51 6.00
N SER A 85 -8.31 -0.34 5.08
CA SER A 85 -9.63 -1.00 5.13
C SER A 85 -9.57 -2.40 4.54
N SER A 86 -10.41 -3.31 5.05
CA SER A 86 -10.66 -4.62 4.45
C SER A 86 -11.69 -4.60 3.34
N ALA A 87 -12.51 -3.54 3.26
CA ALA A 87 -13.40 -3.26 2.15
C ALA A 87 -12.71 -2.38 1.09
N PRO A 88 -13.10 -2.49 -0.21
CA PRO A 88 -12.62 -1.60 -1.26
C PRO A 88 -12.86 -0.12 -0.95
N GLN A 89 -11.95 0.74 -1.40
CA GLN A 89 -12.00 2.18 -1.20
C GLN A 89 -11.96 2.92 -2.54
N GLN A 90 -12.63 4.06 -2.64
CA GLN A 90 -12.57 4.90 -3.84
C GLN A 90 -11.27 5.73 -3.86
N CYS A 91 -10.68 5.89 -5.04
CA CYS A 91 -9.58 6.83 -5.28
C CYS A 91 -9.92 7.77 -6.45
N HIS A 92 -9.47 9.02 -6.35
CA HIS A 92 -9.84 10.06 -7.32
C HIS A 92 -8.74 10.31 -8.36
N ASN A 93 -7.48 10.06 -8.00
CA ASN A 93 -6.33 10.29 -8.88
C ASN A 93 -5.84 8.99 -9.52
N ASN A 94 -5.23 9.10 -10.70
CA ASN A 94 -4.63 7.97 -11.43
C ASN A 94 -3.21 7.62 -10.97
N THR A 95 -2.64 8.42 -10.07
CA THR A 95 -1.29 8.26 -9.58
C THR A 95 -1.29 7.44 -8.30
N PHE A 96 -0.41 6.44 -8.21
CA PHE A 96 -0.24 5.65 -6.99
C PHE A 96 1.23 5.46 -6.65
N LEU A 97 1.49 5.25 -5.37
CA LEU A 97 2.79 4.88 -4.83
C LEU A 97 2.82 3.36 -4.61
N SER A 98 3.87 2.67 -5.03
CA SER A 98 4.10 1.25 -4.69
C SER A 98 5.41 1.12 -3.93
N ILE A 99 5.36 0.52 -2.74
CA ILE A 99 6.51 0.36 -1.83
C ILE A 99 6.96 -1.10 -1.84
N SER A 100 8.27 -1.32 -1.88
CA SER A 100 8.88 -2.65 -1.89
C SER A 100 10.05 -2.72 -0.90
N TYR A 101 10.11 -3.81 -0.13
CA TYR A 101 11.25 -4.13 0.75
C TYR A 101 11.86 -5.48 0.39
N GLY A 102 13.18 -5.52 0.38
CA GLY A 102 13.97 -6.75 0.24
C GLY A 102 14.53 -7.24 1.57
N VAL A 103 14.74 -8.55 1.66
CA VAL A 103 15.26 -9.25 2.87
C VAL A 103 16.63 -8.71 3.34
N GLY A 104 17.41 -8.08 2.45
CA GLY A 104 18.71 -7.46 2.75
C GLY A 104 18.65 -5.98 3.19
N GLY A 105 17.47 -5.47 3.57
CA GLY A 105 17.29 -4.07 3.98
C GLY A 105 17.20 -3.07 2.82
N GLN A 106 17.06 -3.57 1.59
CA GLN A 106 16.80 -2.72 0.43
C GLN A 106 15.36 -2.22 0.48
N SER A 107 15.16 -0.94 0.22
CA SER A 107 13.84 -0.34 0.05
C SER A 107 13.81 0.34 -1.32
N SER A 108 12.76 0.08 -2.08
CA SER A 108 12.50 0.73 -3.36
C SER A 108 11.07 1.22 -3.38
N THR A 109 10.83 2.31 -4.09
CA THR A 109 9.49 2.88 -4.23
C THR A 109 9.34 3.47 -5.62
N VAL A 110 8.19 3.25 -6.23
CA VAL A 110 7.84 3.82 -7.53
C VAL A 110 6.55 4.60 -7.43
N ILE A 111 6.50 5.74 -8.12
CA ILE A 111 5.27 6.49 -8.35
C ILE A 111 4.85 6.22 -9.80
N VAL A 112 3.63 5.75 -9.98
CA VAL A 112 3.10 5.36 -11.29
C VAL A 112 1.82 6.13 -11.55
N GLU A 113 1.71 6.73 -12.72
CA GLU A 113 0.49 7.38 -13.20
C GLU A 113 -0.15 6.51 -14.29
N SER A 114 -1.40 6.10 -14.10
CA SER A 114 -2.18 5.50 -15.19
C SER A 114 -2.64 6.58 -16.16
N LEU A 115 -2.33 6.38 -17.45
CA LEU A 115 -2.97 7.08 -18.55
C LEU A 115 -4.48 6.78 -18.60
#